data_AF-Q97XB3-F1
#
_entry.id   AF-Q97XB3-F1
#
_cell.length_a   1.000
_cell.length_b   1.000
_cell.length_c   1.000
_cell.angle_alpha   90.00
_cell.angle_beta   90.00
_cell.angle_gamma   90.00
#
_symmetry.space_group_name_H-M   'P 1'
#
loop_
_entity.id
_entity.type
_entity.pdbx_description
1 polymer ?
#
loop_
_entity_poly.entity_id
_entity_poly.type
_entity_poly.pdbx_seq_one_letter_code
_entity_poly.pdbx_strand_id
1 'polypeptide(L)'
;MLIVKKRKKIVVYFARATNLDLPKREVLKLYNKVRSPIETSYRNIKAFLPFTSSTKFIFRELIFVLAMIFYSLYTVFKNGMTREEFRLLLILCFLDDLSDLKDFIFNFEETLINTIDLFLWR
;
A
#
# COMPACT_ATOMS: atom_id res chain seq x y z
N MET A 1 -3.28 -5.69 48.35
CA MET A 1 -3.66 -6.91 47.60
C MET A 1 -3.96 -6.51 46.16
N LEU A 2 -3.00 -6.67 45.24
CA LEU A 2 -3.18 -6.27 43.83
C LEU A 2 -3.76 -7.44 43.02
N ILE A 3 -4.99 -7.26 42.53
CA ILE A 3 -5.68 -8.25 41.68
C ILE A 3 -5.08 -8.17 40.27
N VAL A 4 -4.22 -9.13 39.93
CA VAL A 4 -3.69 -9.30 38.57
C VAL A 4 -4.79 -9.88 37.69
N LYS A 5 -5.41 -9.03 36.87
CA LYS A 5 -6.47 -9.41 35.92
C LYS A 5 -5.85 -10.26 34.79
N LYS A 6 -5.96 -11.59 34.91
CA LYS A 6 -5.48 -12.58 33.92
C LYS A 6 -6.16 -12.30 32.56
N ARG A 7 -5.41 -11.83 31.56
CA ARG A 7 -5.94 -11.65 30.19
C ARG A 7 -6.38 -13.02 29.65
N LYS A 8 -7.65 -13.16 29.27
CA LYS A 8 -8.18 -14.36 28.60
C LYS A 8 -7.34 -14.62 27.33
N LYS A 9 -6.59 -15.72 27.30
CA LYS A 9 -5.97 -16.22 26.06
C LYS A 9 -7.10 -16.66 25.14
N ILE A 10 -7.39 -15.84 24.13
CA ILE A 10 -8.28 -16.25 23.04
C ILE A 10 -7.54 -17.37 22.29
N VAL A 11 -7.99 -18.61 22.48
CA VAL A 11 -7.49 -19.76 21.73
C VAL A 11 -8.12 -19.65 20.34
N VAL A 12 -7.41 -19.00 19.42
CA VAL A 12 -7.83 -18.95 18.02
C VAL A 12 -7.44 -20.28 17.37
N TYR A 13 -8.43 -21.15 17.17
CA TYR A 13 -8.24 -22.42 16.46
C TYR A 13 -8.06 -22.13 14.96
N PHE A 14 -6.81 -22.07 14.50
CA PHE A 14 -6.49 -22.09 13.07
C PHE A 14 -6.23 -23.54 12.65
N ALA A 15 -7.24 -24.21 12.10
CA ALA A 15 -6.99 -25.34 11.22
C ALA A 15 -6.52 -24.75 9.89
N ARG A 16 -5.23 -24.92 9.57
CA ARG A 16 -4.68 -24.52 8.27
C ARG A 16 -3.97 -25.72 7.67
N ALA A 17 -4.48 -26.18 6.55
CA ALA A 17 -3.80 -27.16 5.74
C ALA A 17 -2.56 -26.50 5.12
N THR A 18 -1.39 -27.10 5.31
CA THR A 18 -0.15 -26.66 4.71
C THR A 18 0.71 -27.89 4.42
N ASN A 19 1.42 -27.87 3.29
CA ASN A 19 2.41 -28.89 2.93
C ASN A 19 3.79 -28.58 3.52
N LEU A 20 3.87 -27.66 4.48
CA LEU A 20 5.14 -27.27 5.11
C LEU A 20 5.39 -28.18 6.31
N ASP A 21 6.55 -28.82 6.31
CA ASP A 21 7.05 -29.56 7.47
C ASP A 21 7.68 -28.61 8.50
N LEU A 22 6.86 -27.71 9.03
CA LEU A 22 7.24 -26.69 10.00
C LEU A 22 6.36 -26.78 11.25
N PRO A 23 6.90 -26.47 12.44
CA PRO A 23 6.09 -26.44 13.65
C PRO A 23 5.00 -25.36 13.54
N LYS A 24 3.81 -25.64 14.08
CA LYS A 24 2.61 -24.78 14.00
C LYS A 24 2.88 -23.29 14.26
N ARG A 25 3.76 -22.96 15.21
CA ARG A 25 4.09 -21.58 15.57
C ARG A 25 4.85 -20.86 14.45
N GLU A 26 5.74 -21.55 13.76
CA GLU A 26 6.50 -20.99 12.64
C GLU A 26 5.64 -20.83 11.41
N VAL A 27 4.77 -21.80 11.10
CA VAL A 27 3.75 -21.66 10.04
C VAL A 27 2.89 -20.42 10.28
N LEU A 28 2.43 -20.20 11.52
CA LEU A 28 1.63 -19.02 11.86
C LEU A 28 2.43 -17.73 11.71
N LYS A 29 3.70 -17.71 12.15
CA LYS A 29 4.59 -16.56 12.02
C LYS A 29 4.83 -16.23 10.55
N LEU A 30 5.08 -17.24 9.72
CA LEU A 30 5.28 -17.09 8.28
C LEU A 30 4.03 -16.56 7.60
N TYR A 31 2.87 -17.16 7.87
CA TYR A 31 1.62 -16.71 7.30
C TYR A 31 1.31 -15.25 7.67
N ASN A 32 1.45 -14.89 8.96
CA ASN A 32 1.19 -13.52 9.38
C ASN A 32 2.20 -12.54 8.76
N LYS A 33 3.47 -12.97 8.62
CA LYS A 33 4.51 -12.18 7.95
C LYS A 33 4.17 -11.87 6.49
N VAL A 34 3.51 -12.78 5.77
CA VAL A 34 3.11 -12.58 4.36
C VAL A 34 1.75 -11.88 4.26
N ARG A 35 0.75 -12.33 5.02
CA ARG A 35 -0.62 -11.81 4.96
C ARG A 35 -0.71 -10.35 5.41
N SER A 36 -0.06 -9.99 6.51
CA SER A 36 -0.21 -8.64 7.07
C SER A 36 0.26 -7.55 6.10
N PRO A 37 1.43 -7.64 5.46
CA PRO A 37 1.82 -6.69 4.41
C PRO A 37 0.84 -6.61 3.24
N ILE A 38 0.30 -7.75 2.78
CA ILE A 38 -0.67 -7.78 1.67
C ILE A 38 -1.96 -7.07 2.06
N GLU A 39 -2.52 -7.38 3.24
CA GLU A 39 -3.73 -6.71 3.73
C GLU A 39 -3.52 -5.22 3.97
N THR A 40 -2.35 -4.83 4.49
CA THR A 40 -1.99 -3.42 4.68
C THR A 40 -1.88 -2.70 3.33
N SER A 41 -1.21 -3.29 2.35
CA SER A 41 -1.14 -2.74 0.99
C SER A 41 -2.52 -2.61 0.36
N TYR A 42 -3.38 -3.62 0.48
CA TYR A 42 -4.75 -3.55 -0.03
C TYR A 42 -5.57 -2.43 0.63
N ARG A 43 -5.46 -2.26 1.95
CA ARG A 43 -6.08 -1.12 2.66
C ARG A 43 -5.55 0.23 2.19
N ASN A 44 -4.25 0.31 1.87
CA ASN A 44 -3.64 1.54 1.38
C ASN A 44 -4.09 1.87 -0.04
N ILE A 45 -4.10 0.90 -0.97
CA ILE A 45 -4.62 1.06 -2.33
C ILE A 45 -6.08 1.50 -2.29
N LYS A 46 -6.90 0.89 -1.42
CA LYS A 46 -8.31 1.26 -1.26
C LYS A 46 -8.51 2.73 -0.88
N ALA A 47 -7.55 3.36 -0.20
CA ALA A 47 -7.63 4.78 0.13
C ALA A 47 -7.50 5.71 -1.09
N PHE A 48 -6.96 5.20 -2.20
CA PHE A 48 -6.85 5.90 -3.49
C PHE A 48 -7.99 5.58 -4.44
N LEU A 49 -8.83 4.58 -4.13
CA LEU A 49 -9.97 4.24 -4.98
C LEU A 49 -11.05 5.33 -4.88
N PRO A 50 -11.41 6.00 -6.00
CA PRO A 50 -12.60 6.82 -6.01
C PRO A 50 -13.85 5.94 -5.81
N PHE A 51 -14.87 6.50 -5.14
CA PHE A 51 -16.18 5.84 -5.09
C PHE A 51 -16.79 5.88 -6.50
N THR A 52 -17.04 4.70 -7.05
CA THR A 52 -17.61 4.55 -8.39
C THR A 52 -18.95 3.83 -8.27
N SER A 53 -20.02 4.39 -8.83
CA SER A 53 -21.34 3.74 -8.93
C SER A 53 -21.47 2.86 -10.17
N SER A 54 -20.47 2.83 -11.05
CA SER A 54 -20.52 2.09 -12.30
C SER A 54 -20.52 0.58 -12.07
N THR A 55 -21.45 -0.11 -12.71
CA THR A 55 -21.60 -1.57 -12.63
C THR A 55 -20.71 -2.30 -13.64
N LYS A 56 -20.13 -1.59 -14.61
CA LYS A 56 -19.28 -2.18 -15.67
C LYS A 56 -17.97 -2.68 -15.10
N PHE A 57 -17.65 -3.96 -15.34
CA PHE A 57 -16.44 -4.61 -14.85
C PHE A 57 -15.16 -3.91 -15.34
N ILE A 58 -15.07 -3.62 -16.65
CA ILE A 58 -13.92 -2.96 -17.29
C ILE A 58 -13.58 -1.62 -16.59
N PHE A 59 -14.61 -0.85 -16.24
CA PHE A 59 -14.42 0.44 -15.58
C PHE A 59 -13.89 0.27 -14.14
N ARG A 60 -14.41 -0.70 -13.39
CA ARG A 60 -13.90 -1.00 -12.04
C ARG A 60 -12.46 -1.51 -12.07
N GLU A 61 -12.12 -2.32 -13.08
CA GLU A 61 -10.77 -2.83 -13.28
C GLU A 61 -9.80 -1.68 -13.61
N LEU A 62 -10.17 -0.79 -14.54
CA LEU A 62 -9.37 0.38 -14.88
C LEU A 62 -9.11 1.28 -13.66
N ILE A 63 -10.13 1.55 -12.85
CA ILE A 63 -9.98 2.35 -11.62
C ILE A 63 -9.09 1.63 -10.60
N PHE A 64 -9.20 0.30 -10.50
CA PHE A 64 -8.36 -0.48 -9.61
C PHE A 64 -6.88 -0.45 -10.04
N VAL A 65 -6.60 -0.60 -11.34
CA VAL A 65 -5.25 -0.47 -11.89
C VAL A 65 -4.70 0.94 -11.65
N LEU A 66 -5.52 1.98 -11.85
CA LEU A 66 -5.12 3.35 -11.58
C LEU A 66 -4.76 3.58 -10.10
N ALA A 67 -5.58 3.06 -9.17
CA ALA A 67 -5.30 3.15 -7.74
C ALA A 67 -4.01 2.38 -7.34
N MET A 68 -3.71 1.27 -8.00
CA MET A 68 -2.44 0.55 -7.85
C MET A 68 -1.25 1.40 -8.31
N ILE A 69 -1.36 2.07 -9.45
CA ILE A 69 -0.31 2.97 -9.95
C ILE A 69 -0.06 4.11 -8.96
N PHE A 70 -1.10 4.78 -8.47
CA PHE A 70 -0.96 5.85 -7.48
C PHE A 70 -0.41 5.36 -6.15
N TYR A 71 -0.74 4.13 -5.72
CA TYR A 71 -0.12 3.57 -4.52
C TYR A 71 1.37 3.28 -4.72
N SER A 72 1.76 2.68 -5.85
CA SER A 72 3.16 2.44 -6.19
C SER A 72 3.94 3.76 -6.24
N LEU A 73 3.33 4.79 -6.82
CA LEU A 73 3.86 6.15 -6.83
C LEU A 73 4.09 6.66 -5.41
N TYR A 74 3.07 6.61 -4.55
CA TYR A 74 3.16 6.98 -3.14
C TYR A 74 4.25 6.22 -2.38
N THR A 75 4.51 4.95 -2.71
CA THR A 75 5.56 4.18 -2.00
C THR A 75 6.96 4.78 -2.17
N VAL A 76 7.23 5.47 -3.27
CA VAL A 76 8.49 6.20 -3.50
C VAL A 76 8.59 7.42 -2.57
N PHE A 77 7.48 8.14 -2.36
CA PHE A 77 7.41 9.36 -1.54
C PHE A 77 7.12 9.10 -0.06
N LYS A 78 6.94 7.83 0.31
CA LYS A 78 6.50 7.43 1.66
C LYS A 78 7.41 7.95 2.79
N ASN A 79 8.67 8.24 2.49
CA ASN A 79 9.63 8.77 3.47
C ASN A 79 9.56 10.29 3.65
N GLY A 80 8.96 11.03 2.70
CA GLY A 80 8.88 12.49 2.73
C GLY A 80 7.48 13.05 2.95
N MET A 81 6.44 12.26 2.70
CA MET A 81 5.07 12.78 2.66
C MET A 81 4.04 11.79 3.24
N THR A 82 3.04 12.31 3.93
CA THR A 82 1.89 11.52 4.39
C THR A 82 0.96 11.18 3.22
N ARG A 83 0.15 10.15 3.40
CA ARG A 83 -0.80 9.71 2.38
C ARG A 83 -1.83 10.77 1.99
N GLU A 84 -2.26 11.59 2.95
CA GLU A 84 -3.29 12.61 2.72
C GLU A 84 -2.72 13.78 1.92
N GLU A 85 -1.52 14.23 2.27
CA GLU A 85 -0.78 15.25 1.51
C GLU A 85 -0.52 14.76 0.07
N PHE A 86 -0.13 13.50 -0.11
CA PHE A 86 0.08 12.94 -1.44
C PHE A 86 -1.23 12.92 -2.25
N ARG A 87 -2.37 12.58 -1.63
CA ARG A 87 -3.68 12.65 -2.29
C ARG A 87 -4.05 14.07 -2.70
N LEU A 88 -3.76 15.06 -1.87
CA LEU A 88 -4.01 16.47 -2.17
C LEU A 88 -3.11 16.97 -3.31
N LEU A 89 -1.82 16.63 -3.31
CA LEU A 89 -0.93 16.91 -4.43
C LEU A 89 -1.42 16.28 -5.73
N LEU A 90 -1.90 15.04 -5.65
CA LEU A 90 -2.43 14.34 -6.81
C LEU A 90 -3.66 15.09 -7.37
N ILE A 91 -4.58 15.50 -6.50
CA ILE A 91 -5.74 16.30 -6.89
C ILE A 91 -5.33 17.65 -7.48
N LEU A 92 -4.34 18.32 -6.88
CA LEU A 92 -3.82 19.60 -7.37
C LEU A 92 -3.16 19.44 -8.75
N CYS A 93 -2.36 18.39 -8.96
CA CYS A 93 -1.78 18.06 -10.27
C CYS A 93 -2.82 17.80 -11.36
N PHE A 94 -4.01 17.31 -11.00
CA PHE A 94 -5.11 17.09 -11.95
C PHE A 94 -6.03 18.32 -12.12
N LEU A 95 -5.93 19.32 -11.24
CA LEU A 95 -6.73 20.55 -11.26
C LEU A 95 -5.99 21.75 -11.85
N ASP A 96 -4.69 21.87 -11.62
CA ASP A 96 -3.85 22.90 -12.24
C ASP A 96 -3.57 22.55 -13.70
N ASP A 97 -3.53 23.60 -14.51
CA ASP A 97 -3.36 23.56 -15.96
C ASP A 97 -2.17 22.66 -16.35
N LEU A 98 -2.34 21.90 -17.43
CA LEU A 98 -1.41 20.87 -17.93
C LEU A 98 0.07 21.33 -18.08
N SER A 99 0.29 22.65 -18.01
CA SER A 99 1.56 23.36 -18.09
C SER A 99 2.46 23.14 -16.85
N ASP A 100 1.94 23.29 -15.63
CA ASP A 100 2.72 23.13 -14.39
C ASP A 100 3.03 21.65 -14.11
N LEU A 101 2.17 20.74 -14.60
CA LEU A 101 2.39 19.30 -14.60
C LEU A 101 3.68 18.91 -15.33
N LYS A 102 4.09 19.68 -16.34
CA LYS A 102 5.29 19.39 -17.13
C LYS A 102 6.56 19.57 -16.30
N ASP A 103 6.63 20.65 -15.52
CA ASP A 103 7.76 20.91 -14.61
C ASP A 103 7.75 19.96 -13.41
N PHE A 104 6.56 19.58 -12.91
CA PHE A 104 6.45 18.56 -11.87
C PHE A 104 6.89 17.18 -12.37
N ILE A 105 6.45 16.76 -13.56
CA ILE A 105 6.85 15.48 -14.16
C ILE A 105 8.35 15.46 -14.42
N PHE A 106 8.94 16.56 -14.90
CA PHE A 106 10.37 16.64 -15.16
C PHE A 106 11.19 16.50 -13.87
N ASN A 107 10.82 17.24 -12.82
CA ASN A 107 11.43 17.09 -11.50
C ASN A 107 11.24 15.68 -10.93
N PHE A 108 10.05 15.12 -11.11
CA PHE A 108 9.70 13.78 -10.66
C PHE A 108 10.53 12.70 -11.37
N GLU A 109 10.70 12.81 -12.69
CA GLU A 109 11.52 11.94 -13.51
C GLU A 109 13.00 12.04 -13.10
N GLU A 110 13.51 13.26 -12.87
CA GLU A 110 14.86 13.49 -12.35
C GLU A 110 15.05 12.88 -10.96
N THR A 111 14.06 13.02 -10.07
CA THR A 111 14.10 12.42 -8.73
C THR A 111 14.08 10.89 -8.81
N LEU A 112 13.29 10.32 -9.73
CA LEU A 112 13.26 8.87 -9.95
C LEU A 112 14.58 8.36 -10.54
N ILE A 113 15.14 9.03 -11.54
CA ILE A 113 16.44 8.68 -12.13
C ILE A 113 17.50 8.70 -11.04
N ASN A 114 17.58 9.77 -10.24
CA ASN A 114 18.55 9.88 -9.15
C ASN A 114 18.36 8.78 -8.09
N THR A 115 17.11 8.41 -7.79
CA THR A 115 16.83 7.33 -6.84
C THR A 115 17.22 5.97 -7.42
N ILE A 116 16.97 5.73 -8.71
CA ILE A 116 17.34 4.49 -9.42
C ILE A 116 18.85 4.37 -9.54
N ASP A 117 19.55 5.45 -9.88
CA ASP A 117 21.02 5.51 -9.94
C ASP A 117 21.64 5.19 -8.59
N LEU A 118 21.06 5.69 -7.50
CA LEU A 118 21.50 5.37 -6.14
C LEU A 118 21.37 3.87 -5.81
N PHE A 119 20.41 3.19 -6.44
CA PHE A 119 20.20 1.75 -6.30
C PHE A 119 21.06 0.90 -7.24
N LEU A 120 21.47 1.44 -8.40
CA LEU A 120 22.35 0.77 -9.37
C LEU A 120 23.84 0.90 -9.04
N TRP A 121 24.24 1.92 -8.27
CA TRP A 121 25.62 2.12 -7.83
C TRP A 121 26.09 1.15 -6.72
N ARG A 122 25.20 0.31 -6.18
CA ARG A 122 25.48 -0.64 -5.10
C ARG A 122 25.53 -2.08 -5.60
#